data_AF-A0A366JU60-F1
#
_entry.id   AF-A0A366JU60-F1
#
_cell.length_a   1.000
_cell.length_b   1.000
_cell.length_c   1.000
_cell.angle_alpha   90.00
_cell.angle_beta   90.00
_cell.angle_gamma   90.00
#
_symmetry.space_group_name_H-M   'P 1'
#
loop_
_entity.id
_entity.type
_entity.pdbx_description
1 polymer ?
#
loop_
_entity_poly.entity_id
_entity_poly.type
_entity_poly.pdbx_seq_one_letter_code
_entity_poly.pdbx_strand_id
1 'polypeptide(L)'
;MSSVQSFYDLTLRLIQTLEHLNLDRDAKMNEVDILLEKRQQAMAGIAPPYTDTEKDLGARLISLNAKVTQLMTREKLFIQKDIKDLSVKKESTGKYANPYQSMATDGMFYDKRK
;
A
#
# COMPACT_ATOMS: atom_id res chain seq x y z
N MET A 1 -30.80 3.83 6.35
CA MET A 1 -29.49 4.24 6.91
C MET A 1 -29.14 5.58 6.28
N SER A 2 -28.64 6.54 7.06
CA SER A 2 -28.22 7.83 6.49
C SER A 2 -26.85 7.72 5.83
N SER A 3 -26.53 8.65 4.94
CA SER A 3 -25.23 8.71 4.26
C SER A 3 -24.07 8.88 5.25
N VAL A 4 -24.30 9.65 6.32
CA VAL A 4 -23.31 9.87 7.40
C VAL A 4 -23.05 8.58 8.17
N GLN A 5 -24.10 7.84 8.55
CA GLN A 5 -23.95 6.53 9.20
C GLN A 5 -23.21 5.54 8.30
N SER A 6 -23.58 5.50 7.01
CA SER A 6 -22.95 4.59 6.04
C SER A 6 -21.46 4.90 5.88
N PHE A 7 -21.10 6.18 5.80
CA PHE A 7 -19.70 6.61 5.73
C PHE A 7 -18.94 6.27 7.03
N TYR A 8 -19.57 6.41 8.19
CA TYR A 8 -19.02 6.01 9.48
C TYR A 8 -18.71 4.51 9.55
N ASP A 9 -19.68 3.67 9.20
CA ASP A 9 -19.52 2.21 9.24
C ASP A 9 -18.45 1.73 8.26
N LEU A 10 -18.41 2.31 7.05
CA LEU A 10 -17.38 2.03 6.06
C LEU A 10 -15.98 2.48 6.55
N THR A 11 -15.89 3.60 7.26
CA THR A 11 -14.63 4.08 7.84
C THR A 11 -14.12 3.13 8.92
N LEU A 12 -14.99 2.63 9.80
CA LEU A 12 -14.63 1.63 10.81
C LEU A 12 -14.16 0.32 10.17
N ARG A 13 -14.88 -0.16 9.16
CA ARG A 13 -14.52 -1.39 8.46
C ARG A 13 -13.18 -1.26 7.74
N LEU A 14 -12.92 -0.11 7.11
CA LEU A 14 -11.62 0.17 6.49
C LEU A 14 -10.48 0.14 7.51
N ILE A 15 -10.67 0.73 8.69
CA ILE A 15 -9.68 0.68 9.77
C ILE A 15 -9.42 -0.78 10.17
N GLN A 16 -10.47 -1.58 10.36
CA GLN A 16 -10.35 -3.00 10.72
C GLN A 16 -9.57 -3.78 9.66
N THR A 17 -9.89 -3.62 8.37
CA THR A 17 -9.17 -4.27 7.27
C THR A 17 -7.70 -3.84 7.24
N LEU A 18 -7.40 -2.55 7.43
CA LEU A 18 -6.02 -2.04 7.45
C LEU A 18 -5.20 -2.53 8.65
N GLU A 19 -5.84 -2.73 9.81
CA GLU A 19 -5.21 -3.24 11.03
C GLU A 19 -5.06 -4.77 11.02
N HIS A 20 -5.78 -5.49 10.17
CA HIS A 20 -5.67 -6.93 10.07
C HIS A 20 -4.33 -7.33 9.43
N LEU A 21 -3.46 -7.95 10.24
CA LEU A 21 -2.10 -8.34 9.84
C LEU A 21 -2.03 -9.70 9.12
N ASN A 22 -3.02 -10.57 9.31
CA ASN A 22 -3.01 -11.96 8.82
C ASN A 22 -3.83 -12.16 7.53
N LEU A 23 -4.35 -11.09 6.95
CA LEU A 23 -5.10 -11.19 5.70
C LEU A 23 -4.12 -11.40 4.54
N ASP A 24 -4.51 -12.21 3.56
CA ASP A 24 -3.79 -12.29 2.30
C ASP A 24 -3.67 -10.89 1.67
N ARG A 25 -2.50 -10.59 1.10
CA ARG A 25 -2.19 -9.25 0.60
C ARG A 25 -3.14 -8.82 -0.51
N ASP A 26 -3.40 -9.70 -1.47
CA ASP A 26 -4.24 -9.37 -2.62
C ASP A 26 -5.70 -9.25 -2.18
N ALA A 27 -6.15 -10.14 -1.30
CA ALA A 27 -7.48 -10.02 -0.67
C ALA A 27 -7.62 -8.70 0.11
N LYS A 28 -6.60 -8.28 0.85
CA LYS A 28 -6.59 -7.03 1.62
C LYS A 28 -6.69 -5.82 0.71
N MET A 29 -5.90 -5.80 -0.37
CA MET A 29 -5.93 -4.69 -1.33
C MET A 29 -7.28 -4.58 -2.02
N ASN A 30 -7.85 -5.71 -2.47
CA ASN A 30 -9.19 -5.74 -3.07
C ASN A 30 -10.26 -5.24 -2.09
N GLU A 31 -10.24 -5.66 -0.82
CA GLU A 31 -11.22 -5.18 0.16
C GLU A 31 -11.04 -3.68 0.44
N VAL A 32 -9.80 -3.19 0.56
CA VAL A 32 -9.50 -1.77 0.74
C VAL A 32 -10.04 -0.94 -0.44
N ASP A 33 -9.81 -1.36 -1.68
CA ASP A 33 -10.29 -0.64 -2.87
C ASP A 33 -11.83 -0.59 -2.91
N ILE A 34 -12.50 -1.72 -2.65
CA ILE A 34 -13.96 -1.78 -2.57
C ILE A 34 -14.49 -0.85 -1.47
N LEU A 35 -13.84 -0.81 -0.31
CA LEU A 35 -14.25 0.04 0.81
C LEU A 35 -14.04 1.52 0.49
N LEU A 36 -12.95 1.88 -0.19
CA LEU A 36 -12.69 3.26 -0.62
C LEU A 36 -13.74 3.75 -1.62
N GLU A 37 -14.09 2.92 -2.60
CA GLU A 37 -15.11 3.27 -3.60
C GLU A 37 -16.49 3.47 -2.96
N LYS A 38 -16.92 2.53 -2.11
CA LYS A 38 -18.19 2.65 -1.37
C LYS A 38 -18.21 3.90 -0.49
N ARG A 39 -17.07 4.23 0.13
CA ARG A 39 -16.93 5.38 1.00
C ARG A 39 -17.00 6.69 0.21
N GLN A 40 -16.44 6.74 -1.00
CA GLN A 40 -16.58 7.86 -1.91
C GLN A 40 -18.04 8.05 -2.36
N GLN A 41 -18.76 6.97 -2.67
CA GLN A 41 -20.17 7.02 -3.01
C GLN A 41 -21.03 7.53 -1.84
N ALA A 42 -20.80 7.02 -0.62
CA ALA A 42 -21.51 7.48 0.58
C ALA A 42 -21.25 8.97 0.87
N MET A 43 -20.01 9.43 0.66
CA MET A 43 -19.62 10.82 0.87
C MET A 43 -20.38 11.79 -0.04
N ALA A 44 -20.71 11.40 -1.28
CA ALA A 44 -21.48 12.22 -2.21
C ALA A 44 -22.92 12.48 -1.72
N GLY A 45 -23.45 11.62 -0.85
CA GLY A 45 -24.79 11.74 -0.27
C GLY A 45 -24.82 12.47 1.07
N ILE A 46 -23.70 12.99 1.58
CA ILE A 46 -23.64 13.73 2.85
C ILE A 46 -24.03 15.18 2.58
N ALA A 47 -25.27 15.54 2.95
CA ALA A 47 -25.81 16.88 2.78
C ALA A 47 -26.69 17.26 3.98
N PRO A 48 -26.76 18.57 4.34
CA PRO A 48 -27.65 19.06 5.38
C PRO A 48 -29.13 18.97 4.95
N PRO A 49 -30.09 18.99 5.89
CA PRO A 49 -29.92 19.18 7.34
C PRO A 49 -29.49 17.89 8.08
N TYR A 50 -28.67 18.06 9.12
CA TYR A 50 -28.17 16.95 9.95
C TYR A 50 -28.92 16.83 11.28
N THR A 51 -29.23 15.60 11.64
CA THR A 51 -29.70 15.23 12.98
C THR A 51 -28.58 15.32 14.02
N ASP A 52 -28.90 15.40 15.31
CA ASP A 52 -27.88 15.48 16.35
C ASP A 52 -27.01 14.22 16.42
N THR A 53 -27.60 13.06 16.14
CA THR A 53 -26.84 11.80 16.01
C THR A 53 -25.83 11.84 14.87
N GLU A 54 -26.17 12.45 13.74
CA GLU A 54 -25.24 12.61 12.61
C GLU A 54 -24.13 13.60 12.91
N LYS A 55 -24.39 14.66 13.69
CA LYS A 55 -23.35 15.57 14.16
C LYS A 55 -22.34 14.86 15.07
N ASP A 56 -22.83 14.01 15.98
CA ASP A 56 -21.97 13.22 16.87
C ASP A 56 -21.11 12.23 16.09
N LEU A 57 -21.69 11.55 15.08
CA LEU A 57 -20.94 10.68 14.18
C LEU A 57 -19.91 11.47 13.37
N GLY A 58 -20.29 12.66 12.88
CA GLY A 58 -19.38 13.59 12.19
C GLY A 58 -18.18 13.98 13.04
N ALA A 59 -18.39 14.29 14.31
CA ALA A 59 -17.30 14.60 15.24
C ALA A 59 -16.34 13.42 15.43
N ARG A 60 -16.88 12.20 15.56
CA ARG A 60 -16.07 10.97 15.64
C ARG A 60 -15.34 10.66 14.33
N LEU A 61 -15.94 10.96 13.18
CA LEU A 61 -15.33 10.75 11.87
C LEU A 61 -14.03 11.53 11.68
N ILE A 62 -13.89 12.70 12.30
CA ILE A 62 -12.67 13.50 12.20
C ILE A 62 -11.46 12.71 12.72
N SER A 63 -11.58 12.11 13.91
CA SER A 63 -10.49 11.31 14.50
C SER A 63 -10.28 9.99 13.77
N LEU A 64 -11.35 9.32 13.34
CA LEU A 64 -11.27 8.09 12.56
C LEU A 64 -10.59 8.32 11.19
N ASN A 65 -10.87 9.44 10.54
CA ASN A 65 -10.23 9.80 9.27
C ASN A 65 -8.73 10.05 9.45
N ALA A 66 -8.32 10.69 10.54
CA ALA A 66 -6.90 10.84 10.86
C ALA A 66 -6.22 9.48 11.04
N LYS A 67 -6.88 8.54 11.73
CA LYS A 67 -6.40 7.16 11.88
C LYS A 67 -6.30 6.43 10.54
N VAL A 68 -7.30 6.54 9.67
CA VAL A 68 -7.25 5.96 8.31
C VAL A 68 -6.04 6.50 7.54
N THR A 69 -5.83 7.81 7.55
CA THR A 69 -4.68 8.44 6.87
C THR A 69 -3.36 7.85 7.37
N GLN A 70 -3.17 7.76 8.69
CA GLN A 70 -1.97 7.16 9.28
C GLN A 70 -1.75 5.71 8.83
N LEU A 71 -2.80 4.89 8.84
CA LEU A 71 -2.73 3.49 8.44
C LEU A 71 -2.40 3.36 6.94
N MET A 72 -3.05 4.15 6.08
CA MET A 72 -2.77 4.16 4.64
C MET A 72 -1.35 4.63 4.33
N THR A 73 -0.83 5.63 5.06
CA THR A 73 0.58 6.04 4.92
C THR A 73 1.52 4.91 5.30
N ARG A 74 1.24 4.17 6.38
CA ARG A 74 2.04 3.00 6.78
C ARG A 74 2.03 1.91 5.70
N GLU A 75 0.87 1.56 5.17
CA GLU A 75 0.75 0.58 4.08
C GLU A 75 1.53 1.02 2.83
N LYS A 76 1.41 2.30 2.45
CA LYS A 76 2.19 2.87 1.33
C LYS A 76 3.70 2.69 1.55
N LEU A 77 4.20 3.01 2.74
CA LEU A 77 5.62 2.87 3.07
C LEU A 77 6.08 1.41 2.99
N PHE A 78 5.25 0.48 3.45
CA PHE A 78 5.53 -0.96 3.36
C PHE A 78 5.64 -1.42 1.90
N ILE A 79 4.66 -1.04 1.06
CA ILE A 79 4.68 -1.35 -0.38
C ILE A 79 5.92 -0.75 -1.07
N GLN A 80 6.29 0.49 -0.74
CA GLN A 80 7.49 1.13 -1.31
C GLN A 80 8.78 0.40 -0.91
N LYS A 81 8.87 -0.05 0.35
CA LYS A 81 10.00 -0.85 0.81
C LYS A 81 10.10 -2.17 0.05
N ASP A 82 8.99 -2.90 -0.12
CA ASP A 82 8.96 -4.16 -0.87
C ASP A 82 9.45 -3.97 -2.31
N ILE A 83 8.99 -2.92 -3.00
CA ILE A 83 9.42 -2.61 -4.37
C ILE A 83 10.93 -2.35 -4.43
N LYS A 84 11.47 -1.62 -3.46
CA LYS A 84 12.91 -1.35 -3.36
C LYS A 84 13.71 -2.63 -3.11
N ASP A 85 13.28 -3.46 -2.17
CA ASP A 85 13.95 -4.70 -1.82
C ASP A 85 13.96 -5.70 -2.99
N LEU A 86 12.86 -5.77 -3.76
CA LEU A 86 12.79 -6.55 -5.00
C LEU A 86 13.78 -6.04 -6.07
N SER A 87 13.93 -4.73 -6.20
CA SER A 87 14.86 -4.11 -7.17
C SER A 87 16.32 -4.40 -6.81
N VAL A 88 16.68 -4.25 -5.53
CA VAL A 88 18.03 -4.54 -5.02
C VAL A 88 18.39 -6.03 -5.19
N LYS A 89 17.43 -6.94 -4.97
CA LYS A 89 17.64 -8.38 -5.17
C LYS A 89 17.93 -8.73 -6.64
N LYS A 90 17.28 -8.06 -7.59
CA LYS A 90 17.56 -8.23 -9.04
C LYS A 90 18.97 -7.76 -9.40
N GLU A 91 19.38 -6.57 -8.93
CA GLU A 91 20.72 -6.03 -9.18
C GLU A 91 21.83 -6.90 -8.58
N SER A 92 21.66 -7.38 -7.35
CA SER A 92 22.63 -8.27 -6.69
C SER A 92 22.73 -9.61 -7.40
N THR A 93 21.61 -10.22 -7.81
CA THR A 93 21.62 -11.49 -8.57
C THR A 93 22.34 -11.34 -9.93
N GLY A 94 22.17 -10.21 -10.61
CA GLY A 94 22.88 -9.91 -11.85
C GLY A 94 24.40 -9.75 -11.68
N LYS A 95 24.86 -9.21 -10.55
CA LYS A 95 26.30 -9.06 -10.24
C LYS A 95 27.01 -10.39 -9.98
N TYR A 96 26.31 -11.39 -9.42
CA TYR A 96 26.88 -12.73 -9.19
C TYR A 96 26.77 -13.65 -10.41
N ALA A 97 25.84 -13.39 -11.34
CA ALA A 97 25.65 -14.21 -12.53
C ALA A 97 26.73 -14.00 -13.60
N ASN A 98 27.55 -12.94 -13.53
CA ASN A 98 28.56 -12.66 -14.56
C ASN A 98 29.94 -12.20 -14.04
N PRO A 99 30.68 -13.04 -13.28
CA PRO A 99 32.02 -12.70 -12.79
C PRO A 99 33.09 -12.54 -13.89
N TYR A 100 32.78 -12.94 -15.12
CA TYR A 100 33.74 -12.99 -16.24
C TYR A 100 33.44 -12.00 -17.36
N GLN A 101 32.36 -11.21 -17.27
CA GLN A 101 32.00 -10.27 -18.34
C GLN A 101 32.97 -9.09 -18.47
N SER A 102 33.75 -8.79 -17.42
CA SER A 102 34.81 -7.78 -17.43
C SER A 102 36.21 -8.34 -17.74
N MET A 103 36.36 -9.65 -17.92
CA MET A 103 37.59 -10.24 -18.45
C MET A 103 37.45 -10.44 -19.95
N ALA A 104 37.26 -9.34 -20.69
CA ALA A 104 37.73 -9.27 -22.06
C ALA A 104 39.27 -9.28 -21.98
N THR A 105 39.83 -10.49 -21.88
CA THR A 105 41.26 -10.75 -22.01
C THR A 105 41.71 -10.25 -23.37
N ASP A 106 42.32 -9.07 -23.38
CA ASP A 106 43.23 -8.67 -24.44
C ASP A 106 44.27 -9.80 -24.60
N GLY A 107 44.32 -10.37 -25.80
CA GLY A 107 44.93 -11.66 -26.08
C GLY A 107 46.44 -11.64 -25.86
N MET A 108 46.89 -12.05 -24.68
CA MET A 108 48.31 -12.32 -24.43
C MET A 108 48.68 -13.70 -25.00
N PHE A 109 49.35 -13.71 -26.15
CA PHE A 109 49.99 -14.88 -26.73
C PHE A 109 51.15 -15.34 -25.83
N TYR A 110 51.09 -16.59 -25.36
CA TYR A 110 52.23 -17.24 -24.73
C TYR A 110 53.29 -17.53 -25.79
N ASP A 111 54.41 -16.80 -25.74
CA ASP A 111 55.62 -17.12 -26.48
C ASP A 111 56.17 -18.46 -25.95
N LYS A 112 55.93 -19.53 -26.72
CA LYS A 112 56.48 -20.85 -26.42
C LYS A 112 57.92 -20.88 -26.90
N ARG A 113 58.86 -20.79 -25.95
CA ARG A 113 60.27 -21.05 -26.21
C ARG A 113 60.51 -22.50 -26.64
N LYS A 114 61.10 -22.69 -27.81
CA LYS A 114 62.27 -23.56 -28.02
C LYS A 114 63.03 -23.13 -29.26
#